data_AF-A0A256LG48-F1
#
_entry.id   AF-A0A256LG48-F1
#
_cell.length_a   1.000
_cell.length_b   1.000
_cell.length_c   1.000
_cell.angle_alpha   90.00
_cell.angle_beta   90.00
_cell.angle_gamma   90.00
#
_symmetry.space_group_name_H-M   'P 1'
#
loop_
_entity.id
_entity.type
_entity.pdbx_description
1 polymer ?
#
loop_
_entity_poly.entity_id
_entity_poly.type
_entity_poly.pdbx_seq_one_letter_code
_entity_poly.pdbx_strand_id
1 'polypeptide(L)'
;MNLKKLGLIGGTGPESTVIYYQKICQQVYQDTGGLPPLNIESLSVYQVLKLSERHEFDKLTNYLVRGIKNLENAGAQFAALTGITPHTVFDQVQARVNIPLVSIPHTLRKYATKQDLKRLALLGTAPTMSTFCSRCF
;
A
#
# COMPACT_ATOMS: atom_id res chain seq x y z
N MET A 1 25.37 4.12 0.36
CA MET A 1 24.16 4.96 0.21
C MET A 1 23.31 4.78 1.46
N ASN A 2 22.73 5.84 2.02
CA ASN A 2 21.86 5.71 3.19
C ASN A 2 20.44 5.32 2.72
N LEU A 3 20.04 4.06 2.93
CA LEU A 3 18.71 3.57 2.55
C LEU A 3 17.65 4.20 3.47
N LYS A 4 16.56 4.69 2.87
CA LYS A 4 15.42 5.17 3.66
C LYS A 4 14.68 4.01 4.30
N LYS A 5 14.27 4.16 5.56
CA LYS A 5 13.51 3.14 6.28
C LYS A 5 12.08 3.05 5.77
N LEU A 6 11.66 1.87 5.32
CA LEU A 6 10.32 1.61 4.77
C LEU A 6 9.37 1.08 5.84
N GLY A 7 8.15 1.62 5.89
CA GLY A 7 7.02 1.01 6.58
C GLY A 7 6.11 0.24 5.62
N LEU A 8 5.79 -1.02 5.90
CA LEU A 8 4.78 -1.77 5.17
C LEU A 8 3.54 -1.96 6.04
N ILE A 9 2.40 -1.47 5.57
CA ILE A 9 1.11 -1.93 6.06
C ILE A 9 0.84 -3.28 5.41
N GLY A 10 1.07 -4.33 6.20
CA GLY A 10 0.85 -5.73 5.84
C GLY A 10 -0.46 -6.27 6.38
N GLY A 11 -0.68 -7.58 6.23
CA GLY A 11 -1.82 -8.28 6.82
C GLY A 11 -3.18 -7.96 6.17
N THR A 12 -3.25 -6.99 5.25
CA THR A 12 -4.38 -6.75 4.34
C THR A 12 -4.42 -7.76 3.18
N GLY A 13 -3.91 -8.96 3.44
CA GLY A 13 -3.46 -9.99 2.51
C GLY A 13 -2.11 -10.55 3.00
N PRO A 14 -2.10 -11.50 3.97
CA PRO A 14 -0.84 -11.97 4.58
C PRO A 14 0.09 -12.61 3.56
N GLU A 15 -0.43 -13.38 2.61
CA GLU A 15 0.35 -13.99 1.52
C GLU A 15 1.01 -12.92 0.63
N SER A 16 0.24 -11.88 0.27
CA SER A 16 0.79 -10.76 -0.51
C SER A 16 1.88 -10.01 0.25
N THR A 17 1.74 -9.87 1.57
CA THR A 17 2.73 -9.18 2.42
C THR A 17 4.07 -9.88 2.38
N VAL A 18 4.08 -11.23 2.42
CA VAL A 18 5.30 -12.03 2.28
C VAL A 18 5.97 -11.77 0.93
N ILE A 19 5.18 -11.73 -0.16
CA ILE A 19 5.70 -11.46 -1.51
C ILE A 19 6.34 -10.07 -1.60
N TYR A 20 5.71 -9.05 -1.03
CA TYR A 20 6.26 -7.69 -0.97
C TYR A 20 7.61 -7.69 -0.24
N TYR A 21 7.66 -8.26 0.97
CA TYR A 21 8.88 -8.33 1.76
C TYR A 21 10.02 -9.02 0.99
N GLN A 22 9.77 -10.20 0.43
CA GLN A 22 10.77 -10.96 -0.31
C GLN A 22 11.31 -10.20 -1.52
N LYS A 23 10.42 -9.62 -2.36
CA LYS A 23 10.83 -8.88 -3.56
C LYS A 23 11.59 -7.60 -3.23
N ILE A 24 11.18 -6.86 -2.20
CA ILE A 24 11.88 -5.64 -1.78
C ILE A 24 13.28 -5.99 -1.26
N CYS A 25 13.41 -7.00 -0.39
CA CYS A 25 14.71 -7.46 0.10
C CYS A 25 15.62 -7.93 -1.04
N GLN A 26 15.08 -8.73 -1.96
CA GLN A 26 15.84 -9.22 -3.12
C GLN A 26 16.37 -8.07 -3.98
N GLN A 27 15.50 -7.10 -4.34
CA GLN A 27 15.91 -5.99 -5.20
C GLN A 27 16.96 -5.10 -4.52
N VAL A 28 16.76 -4.76 -3.25
CA VAL A 28 17.72 -3.94 -2.49
C VAL A 28 19.06 -4.65 -2.33
N TYR A 29 19.06 -5.97 -2.16
CA TYR A 29 20.27 -6.77 -2.14
C TYR A 29 21.01 -6.74 -3.49
N GLN A 30 20.29 -6.88 -4.60
CA GLN A 30 20.88 -6.76 -5.93
C GLN A 30 21.52 -5.39 -6.17
N ASP A 31 20.89 -4.32 -5.69
CA ASP A 31 21.34 -2.95 -5.93
C ASP A 31 22.47 -2.52 -4.98
N THR A 32 22.52 -3.07 -3.77
CA THR A 32 23.37 -2.54 -2.68
C THR A 32 24.24 -3.57 -1.97
N GLY A 33 23.99 -4.87 -2.16
CA GLY A 33 24.58 -5.96 -1.37
C GLY A 33 24.05 -6.06 0.07
N GLY A 34 23.11 -5.20 0.48
CA GLY A 34 22.54 -5.17 1.83
C GLY A 34 21.03 -5.45 1.86
N LEU A 35 20.45 -5.45 3.07
CA LEU A 35 19.01 -5.57 3.28
C LEU A 35 18.39 -4.20 3.60
N PRO A 36 17.13 -3.94 3.20
CA PRO A 36 16.48 -2.69 3.48
C PRO A 36 16.15 -2.54 4.97
N PRO A 37 16.32 -1.35 5.57
CA PRO A 37 15.71 -1.06 6.85
C PRO A 37 14.19 -1.00 6.69
N LEU A 38 13.45 -1.86 7.40
CA LEU A 38 12.00 -2.01 7.20
C LEU A 38 11.25 -2.43 8.48
N ASN A 39 10.03 -1.93 8.64
CA ASN A 39 9.05 -2.40 9.62
C ASN A 39 7.77 -2.84 8.91
N ILE A 40 7.12 -3.88 9.41
CA ILE A 40 5.80 -4.32 8.95
C ILE A 40 4.81 -4.14 10.10
N GLU A 41 3.76 -3.36 9.85
CA GLU A 41 2.60 -3.30 10.72
C GLU A 41 1.51 -4.18 10.09
N SER A 42 1.23 -5.31 10.71
CA SER A 42 0.28 -6.29 10.18
C SER A 42 -1.13 -5.97 10.66
N LEU A 43 -1.99 -5.54 9.74
CA LEU A 43 -3.40 -5.26 10.00
C LEU A 43 -4.29 -6.47 9.66
N SER A 44 -5.58 -6.38 9.94
CA SER A 44 -6.55 -7.42 9.60
C SER A 44 -7.22 -7.12 8.25
N VAL A 45 -7.00 -7.99 7.26
CA VAL A 45 -7.73 -7.96 5.99
C VAL A 45 -9.25 -7.98 6.20
N TYR A 46 -9.74 -8.75 7.17
CA TYR A 46 -11.16 -8.85 7.47
C TYR A 46 -11.74 -7.52 7.96
N GLN A 47 -10.98 -6.77 8.77
CA GLN A 47 -11.40 -5.45 9.22
C GLN A 47 -11.42 -4.44 8.06
N VAL A 48 -10.42 -4.48 7.18
CA VAL A 48 -10.38 -3.63 5.99
C VAL A 48 -11.57 -3.91 5.07
N LEU A 49 -11.82 -5.18 4.75
CA LEU A 49 -12.93 -5.58 3.89
C LEU A 49 -14.28 -5.20 4.51
N LYS A 50 -14.50 -5.53 5.79
CA LYS A 50 -15.75 -5.20 6.51
C LYS A 50 -16.05 -3.69 6.48
N LEU A 51 -15.07 -2.86 6.78
CA LEU A 51 -15.26 -1.40 6.78
C LEU A 51 -15.48 -0.87 5.35
N SER A 52 -14.77 -1.43 4.37
CA SER A 52 -14.91 -1.04 2.96
C SER A 52 -16.27 -1.42 2.38
N GLU A 53 -16.75 -2.63 2.64
CA GLU A 53 -18.05 -3.14 2.16
C GLU A 53 -19.23 -2.36 2.75
N ARG A 54 -19.09 -1.87 3.98
CA ARG A 54 -20.10 -1.05 4.66
C ARG A 54 -19.98 0.45 4.34
N HIS A 55 -19.05 0.83 3.47
CA HIS A 55 -18.74 2.23 3.15
C HIS A 55 -18.40 3.07 4.40
N GLU A 56 -17.88 2.45 5.46
CA GLU A 56 -17.46 3.11 6.71
C GLU A 56 -16.06 3.73 6.55
N PHE A 57 -15.89 4.59 5.53
CA PHE A 57 -14.59 5.09 5.07
C PHE A 57 -13.83 5.91 6.12
N ASP A 58 -14.52 6.65 6.98
CA ASP A 58 -13.86 7.37 8.09
C ASP A 58 -13.24 6.41 9.10
N LYS A 59 -13.91 5.30 9.40
CA LYS A 59 -13.37 4.28 10.31
C LYS A 59 -12.23 3.52 9.64
N LEU A 60 -12.33 3.22 8.34
CA LEU A 60 -11.24 2.62 7.57
C LEU A 60 -10.00 3.52 7.56
N THR A 61 -10.21 4.82 7.33
CA THR A 61 -9.14 5.83 7.38
C THR A 61 -8.47 5.84 8.75
N ASN A 62 -9.24 5.92 9.84
CA ASN A 62 -8.69 5.91 11.19
C ASN A 62 -7.91 4.62 11.51
N TYR A 63 -8.40 3.48 11.02
CA TYR A 63 -7.73 2.19 11.19
C TYR A 63 -6.37 2.15 10.49
N LEU A 64 -6.30 2.59 9.23
CA LEU A 64 -5.06 2.65 8.47
C LEU A 64 -4.08 3.71 9.01
N VAL A 65 -4.58 4.90 9.37
CA VAL A 65 -3.77 5.97 9.97
C VAL A 65 -3.10 5.50 11.26
N ARG A 66 -3.80 4.75 12.11
CA ARG A 66 -3.20 4.18 13.33
C ARG A 66 -2.03 3.26 12.99
N GLY A 67 -2.20 2.36 12.02
CA GLY A 67 -1.13 1.48 11.58
C GLY A 67 0.08 2.24 11.02
N ILE A 68 -0.16 3.28 10.21
CA ILE A 68 0.92 4.10 9.64
C ILE A 68 1.63 4.89 10.73
N LYS A 69 0.92 5.46 11.70
CA LYS A 69 1.53 6.15 12.84
C LYS A 69 2.43 5.24 13.69
N ASN A 70 2.09 3.96 13.82
CA ASN A 70 2.98 2.98 14.46
C ASN A 70 4.30 2.84 13.68
N LEU A 71 4.22 2.80 12.34
CA LEU A 71 5.41 2.76 11.48
C LEU A 71 6.23 4.06 11.56
N GLU A 72 5.58 5.23 11.58
CA GLU A 72 6.24 6.53 11.78
C GLU A 72 7.01 6.56 13.10
N ASN A 73 6.36 6.15 14.20
CA ASN A 73 6.99 6.08 15.52
C ASN A 73 8.14 5.06 15.57
N ALA A 74 8.09 4.02 14.73
CA ALA A 74 9.20 3.08 14.53
C ALA A 74 10.32 3.63 13.63
N GLY A 75 10.22 4.88 13.16
CA GLY A 75 11.23 5.56 12.34
C GLY A 75 11.11 5.31 10.84
N ALA A 76 9.97 4.78 10.35
CA ALA A 76 9.73 4.72 8.92
C ALA A 76 9.71 6.13 8.32
N GLN A 77 10.35 6.30 7.16
CA GLN A 77 10.46 7.58 6.45
C GLN A 77 9.49 7.68 5.27
N PHE A 78 8.89 6.57 4.88
CA PHE A 78 7.83 6.44 3.89
C PHE A 78 7.12 5.10 4.11
N ALA A 79 5.89 4.96 3.62
CA ALA A 79 5.15 3.71 3.76
C ALA A 79 4.43 3.26 2.49
N ALA A 80 4.13 1.97 2.40
CA ALA A 80 3.32 1.39 1.33
C ALA A 80 2.24 0.47 1.90
N LEU A 81 1.12 0.35 1.17
CA LEU A 81 0.02 -0.55 1.49
C LEU A 81 0.13 -1.79 0.60
N THR A 82 0.14 -3.00 1.17
CA THR A 82 0.31 -4.23 0.38
C THR A 82 -0.97 -4.73 -0.29
N GLY A 83 -2.12 -4.10 -0.02
CA GLY A 83 -3.41 -4.41 -0.64
C GLY A 83 -4.01 -3.24 -1.42
N ILE A 84 -4.86 -3.57 -2.41
CA ILE A 84 -5.51 -2.57 -3.26
C ILE A 84 -6.72 -1.89 -2.60
N THR A 85 -7.59 -2.63 -1.89
CA THR A 85 -8.79 -2.09 -1.22
C THR A 85 -8.50 -0.93 -0.26
N PRO A 86 -7.42 -0.94 0.57
CA PRO A 86 -7.02 0.20 1.38
C PRO A 86 -6.84 1.52 0.62
N HIS A 87 -6.55 1.47 -0.68
CA HIS A 87 -6.34 2.68 -1.48
C HIS A 87 -7.64 3.45 -1.77
N THR A 88 -8.81 2.91 -1.46
CA THR A 88 -10.10 3.61 -1.55
C THR A 88 -10.12 4.90 -0.72
N VAL A 89 -9.41 4.92 0.40
CA VAL A 89 -9.27 6.05 1.33
C VAL A 89 -7.85 6.65 1.33
N PHE A 90 -7.05 6.39 0.29
CA PHE A 90 -5.63 6.75 0.25
C PHE A 90 -5.38 8.23 0.54
N ASP A 91 -6.12 9.14 -0.11
CA ASP A 91 -5.92 10.59 0.05
C ASP A 91 -6.27 11.06 1.47
N GLN A 92 -7.32 10.48 2.07
CA GLN A 92 -7.74 10.78 3.43
C GLN A 92 -6.70 10.30 4.45
N VAL A 93 -6.06 9.16 4.19
CA VAL A 93 -4.97 8.63 5.01
C VAL A 93 -3.72 9.48 4.84
N GLN A 94 -3.32 9.78 3.60
CA GLN A 94 -2.14 10.61 3.30
C GLN A 94 -2.23 11.99 3.95
N ALA A 95 -3.43 12.59 4.02
CA ALA A 95 -3.66 13.88 4.67
C ALA A 95 -3.51 13.86 6.20
N ARG A 96 -3.48 12.67 6.84
CA ARG A 96 -3.46 12.50 8.31
C ARG A 96 -2.16 11.91 8.85
N VAL A 97 -1.18 11.68 7.97
CA VAL A 97 0.14 11.12 8.29
C VAL A 97 1.23 12.06 7.78
N ASN A 98 2.40 11.99 8.38
CA ASN A 98 3.53 12.88 8.12
C ASN A 98 4.55 12.30 7.13
N ILE A 99 4.47 11.00 6.85
CA ILE A 99 5.34 10.34 5.86
C ILE A 99 4.62 10.14 4.52
N PRO A 100 5.37 10.20 3.39
CA PRO A 100 4.80 9.93 2.08
C PRO A 100 4.37 8.47 1.95
N LEU A 101 3.22 8.27 1.32
CA LEU A 101 2.66 6.96 1.03
C LEU A 101 2.86 6.59 -0.44
N VAL A 102 3.16 5.32 -0.69
CA VAL A 102 3.26 4.76 -2.04
C VAL A 102 1.91 4.19 -2.44
N SER A 103 1.38 4.69 -3.55
CA SER A 103 0.10 4.26 -4.13
C SER A 103 0.32 3.22 -5.23
N ILE A 104 -0.32 2.05 -5.08
CA ILE A 104 -0.40 1.01 -6.12
C ILE A 104 -1.00 1.59 -7.42
N PRO A 105 -2.18 2.24 -7.43
CA PRO A 105 -2.75 2.77 -8.67
C PRO A 105 -1.86 3.79 -9.38
N HIS A 106 -1.22 4.69 -8.63
CA HIS A 106 -0.29 5.66 -9.22
C HIS A 106 0.90 4.97 -9.88
N THR A 107 1.46 3.95 -9.21
CA THR A 107 2.57 3.15 -9.72
C THR A 107 2.18 2.37 -10.96
N LEU A 108 0.98 1.76 -10.96
CA LEU A 108 0.43 1.04 -12.10
C LEU A 108 0.21 1.96 -13.30
N ARG A 109 -0.40 3.14 -13.10
CA ARG A 109 -0.62 4.13 -14.16
C ARG A 109 0.70 4.55 -14.80
N LYS A 110 1.69 4.92 -13.99
CA LYS A 110 3.03 5.29 -14.46
C LYS A 110 3.65 4.19 -15.32
N TYR A 111 3.55 2.93 -14.86
CA TYR A 111 4.06 1.79 -15.61
C TYR A 111 3.33 1.61 -16.94
N ALA A 112 1.99 1.61 -16.92
CA ALA A 112 1.17 1.45 -18.12
C ALA A 112 1.43 2.53 -19.16
N THR A 113 1.53 3.80 -18.75
CA THR A 113 1.89 4.92 -19.63
C THR A 113 3.27 4.74 -20.24
N LYS A 114 4.27 4.32 -19.44
CA LYS A 114 5.63 4.06 -19.93
C LYS A 114 5.67 2.93 -20.97
N GLN A 115 4.77 1.94 -20.85
CA GLN A 115 4.66 0.81 -21.77
C GLN A 115 3.67 1.04 -22.92
N ASP A 116 3.12 2.25 -23.07
CA ASP A 116 2.10 2.62 -24.05
C ASP A 116 0.84 1.72 -24.05
N LEU A 117 0.48 1.15 -22.90
CA LEU A 117 -0.68 0.26 -22.76
C LEU A 117 -1.97 1.09 -22.76
N LYS A 118 -2.86 0.84 -23.73
CA LYS A 118 -4.10 1.62 -23.93
C LYS A 118 -5.34 1.00 -23.29
N ARG A 119 -5.35 -0.31 -23.06
CA ARG A 119 -6.48 -1.04 -22.47
C ARG A 119 -5.96 -2.11 -21.53
N LEU A 120 -6.44 -2.09 -20.28
CA LEU A 120 -6.03 -3.02 -19.23
C LEU A 120 -7.26 -3.71 -18.64
N ALA A 121 -7.15 -5.01 -18.38
CA ALA A 121 -8.14 -5.72 -17.60
C ALA A 121 -7.84 -5.56 -16.10
N LEU A 122 -8.84 -5.20 -15.30
CA LEU A 122 -8.74 -5.11 -13.85
C LEU A 122 -9.38 -6.35 -13.21
N LEU A 123 -8.57 -7.14 -12.51
CA LEU A 123 -9.03 -8.28 -11.72
C LEU A 123 -8.84 -7.97 -10.23
N GLY A 124 -9.84 -8.24 -9.41
CA GLY A 124 -9.77 -7.98 -7.97
C GLY A 124 -11.07 -8.29 -7.25
N THR A 125 -11.16 -7.85 -5.99
CA THR A 125 -12.39 -7.96 -5.20
C THR A 125 -13.49 -7.07 -5.77
N ALA A 126 -14.76 -7.34 -5.42
CA ALA A 126 -15.88 -6.54 -5.88
C ALA A 126 -15.72 -5.02 -5.59
N PRO A 127 -15.26 -4.58 -4.39
CA PRO A 127 -14.98 -3.16 -4.15
C PRO A 127 -13.92 -2.59 -5.09
N THR A 128 -12.87 -3.36 -5.39
CA THR A 128 -11.81 -2.95 -6.32
C THR A 128 -12.39 -2.74 -7.73
N MET A 129 -13.11 -3.72 -8.27
CA MET A 129 -13.61 -3.65 -9.65
C MET A 129 -14.66 -2.55 -9.84
N SER A 130 -15.43 -2.20 -8.80
CA SER A 130 -16.50 -1.19 -8.88
C SER A 130 -16.02 0.25 -8.64
N THR A 131 -15.04 0.48 -7.77
CA THR A 131 -14.61 1.85 -7.41
C THR A 131 -13.27 2.27 -8.01
N PHE A 132 -12.37 1.34 -8.29
CA PHE A 132 -10.98 1.64 -8.66
C PHE A 132 -10.83 2.19 -10.09
N CYS A 133 -11.69 1.76 -11.02
CA CYS A 133 -11.57 2.12 -12.43
C CYS A 133 -11.69 3.64 -12.69
N SER A 134 -12.57 4.32 -11.95
CA SER A 134 -12.86 5.76 -12.16
C SER A 134 -11.74 6.73 -11.75
N ARG A 135 -10.78 6.28 -10.93
CA ARG A 135 -9.76 7.17 -10.32
C ARG A 135 -8.36 7.03 -10.90
N CYS A 136 -8.10 5.99 -11.71
CA CYS A 136 -6.74 5.57 -12.04
C CYS A 136 -6.36 5.73 -13.52
N PHE A 137 -7.36 5.75 -14.41
CA PHE A 137 -7.18 5.83 -15.87
C PHE A 137 -8.02 6.96 -16.44
#